data_AF-I0I1M1-F1
#
_entry.id   AF-I0I1M1-F1
#
_cell.length_a   1.000
_cell.length_b   1.000
_cell.length_c   1.000
_cell.angle_alpha   90.00
_cell.angle_beta   90.00
_cell.angle_gamma   90.00
#
_symmetry.space_group_name_H-M   'P 1'
#
loop_
_entity.id
_entity.type
_entity.pdbx_description
1 polymer ?
#
loop_
_entity_poly.entity_id
_entity_poly.type
_entity_poly.pdbx_seq_one_letter_code
_entity_poly.pdbx_strand_id
1 'polypeptide(L)'
;MMTHPPSGFDAFCAYLQEKAAQAPTGWPGTVWFVLSIGEECAGLFTQYIFVDPLRFLRLAADAPPLQFGTEGFAPSVLDDFNPARHYVAFVLVGFWLPRLLAIGFLYLWEIAGFIRYRGHWSARDIVCGRIGIAHGAWVRRAGPLVLPGLAAAELADRHAQPISRL
;
A
#
# COMPACT_ATOMS: atom_id res chain seq x y z
N MET A 1 28.15 -14.89 -10.17
CA MET A 1 27.16 -14.19 -9.34
C MET A 1 25.80 -14.81 -9.63
N MET A 2 25.23 -15.57 -8.71
CA MET A 2 23.83 -15.99 -8.84
C MET A 2 22.98 -14.79 -8.42
N THR A 3 22.47 -14.03 -9.37
CA THR A 3 21.41 -13.06 -9.10
C THR A 3 20.17 -13.86 -8.78
N HIS A 4 19.80 -13.94 -7.50
CA HIS A 4 18.48 -14.42 -7.13
C HIS A 4 17.44 -13.59 -7.89
N PRO A 5 16.35 -14.21 -8.40
CA PRO A 5 15.26 -13.44 -8.98
C PRO A 5 14.78 -12.39 -7.95
N PRO A 6 14.42 -11.18 -8.40
CA PRO A 6 13.98 -10.13 -7.49
C PRO A 6 12.79 -10.63 -6.66
N SER A 7 12.80 -10.35 -5.36
CA SER A 7 11.68 -10.71 -4.48
C SER A 7 10.42 -9.94 -4.88
N GLY A 8 9.27 -10.38 -4.37
CA GLY A 8 8.01 -9.66 -4.52
C GLY A 8 8.11 -8.20 -4.06
N PHE A 9 8.77 -8.00 -2.92
CA PHE A 9 9.05 -6.67 -2.38
C PHE A 9 9.95 -5.81 -3.28
N ASP A 10 10.99 -6.40 -3.89
CA ASP A 10 11.87 -5.69 -4.82
C ASP A 10 11.10 -5.25 -6.07
N ALA A 11 10.25 -6.13 -6.62
CA ALA A 11 9.38 -5.82 -7.74
C ALA A 11 8.39 -4.70 -7.40
N PHE A 12 7.83 -4.70 -6.18
CA PHE A 12 6.95 -3.64 -5.70
C PHE A 12 7.68 -2.30 -5.58
N CYS A 13 8.89 -2.26 -5.00
CA CYS A 13 9.69 -1.05 -4.89
C CYS A 13 10.09 -0.50 -6.26
N ALA A 14 10.49 -1.38 -7.19
CA ALA A 14 10.83 -1.01 -8.56
C ALA A 14 9.62 -0.39 -9.28
N TYR A 15 8.44 -1.00 -9.14
CA TYR A 15 7.19 -0.46 -9.68
C TYR A 15 6.90 0.94 -9.12
N LEU A 16 6.98 1.14 -7.79
CA LEU A 16 6.75 2.45 -7.19
C LEU A 16 7.74 3.51 -7.71
N GLN A 17 9.02 3.12 -7.87
CA GLN A 17 10.05 4.02 -8.37
C GLN A 17 9.78 4.42 -9.82
N GLU A 18 9.46 3.47 -10.68
CA GLU A 18 9.13 3.72 -12.08
C GLU A 18 7.89 4.61 -12.20
N LYS A 19 6.82 4.26 -11.47
CA LYS A 19 5.56 5.01 -11.47
C LYS A 19 5.75 6.44 -10.97
N ALA A 20 6.57 6.64 -9.93
CA ALA A 20 6.88 7.96 -9.40
C ALA A 20 7.69 8.80 -10.38
N ALA A 21 8.59 8.18 -11.16
CA ALA A 21 9.38 8.86 -12.19
C ALA A 21 8.53 9.31 -13.40
N GLN A 22 7.43 8.60 -13.69
CA GLN A 22 6.48 8.96 -14.75
C GLN A 22 5.52 10.09 -14.33
N ALA A 23 5.41 10.39 -13.04
CA ALA A 23 4.47 11.38 -12.54
C ALA A 23 4.86 12.81 -13.02
N PRO A 24 3.93 13.56 -13.62
CA PRO A 24 4.15 14.98 -13.91
C PRO A 24 4.57 15.76 -12.68
N THR A 25 5.27 16.88 -12.88
CA THR A 25 5.68 17.73 -11.75
C THR A 25 4.48 18.41 -11.09
N GLY A 26 4.56 18.58 -9.77
CA GLY A 26 3.55 19.28 -8.98
C GLY A 26 2.37 18.43 -8.52
N TRP A 27 1.34 19.12 -8.02
CA TRP A 27 0.17 18.49 -7.40
C TRP A 27 -0.61 17.55 -8.34
N PRO A 28 -0.90 17.91 -9.61
CA PRO A 28 -1.64 17.02 -10.50
C PRO A 28 -0.95 15.68 -10.72
N GLY A 29 0.38 15.66 -10.88
CA GLY A 29 1.12 14.40 -11.02
C GLY A 29 1.20 13.60 -9.72
N THR A 30 1.19 14.28 -8.57
CA THR A 30 1.09 13.61 -7.26
C THR A 30 -0.25 12.90 -7.10
N VAL A 31 -1.34 13.58 -7.46
CA VAL A 31 -2.69 12.99 -7.45
C VAL A 31 -2.79 11.83 -8.44
N TRP A 32 -2.29 12.01 -9.66
CA TRP A 32 -2.24 10.95 -10.67
C TRP A 32 -1.52 9.72 -10.13
N PHE A 33 -0.32 9.90 -9.58
CA PHE A 33 0.47 8.81 -9.02
C PHE A 33 -0.29 8.02 -7.95
N VAL A 34 -0.86 8.72 -6.96
CA VAL A 34 -1.58 8.08 -5.85
C VAL A 34 -2.83 7.34 -6.32
N LEU A 35 -3.58 7.91 -7.28
CA LEU A 35 -4.73 7.23 -7.87
C LEU A 35 -4.30 6.01 -8.68
N SER A 36 -3.25 6.12 -9.49
CA SER A 36 -2.77 5.00 -10.31
C SER A 36 -2.29 3.82 -9.48
N ILE A 37 -1.48 4.05 -8.43
CA ILE A 37 -1.07 2.94 -7.55
C ILE A 37 -2.28 2.38 -6.78
N GLY A 38 -3.25 3.23 -6.41
CA GLY A 38 -4.49 2.81 -5.77
C GLY A 38 -5.30 1.85 -6.63
N GLU A 39 -5.44 2.14 -7.92
CA GLU A 39 -6.12 1.25 -8.87
C GLU A 39 -5.33 -0.03 -9.11
N GLU A 40 -4.04 0.09 -9.43
CA GLU A 40 -3.22 -1.03 -9.90
C GLU A 40 -2.79 -1.98 -8.78
N CYS A 41 -2.43 -1.46 -7.60
CA CYS A 41 -1.97 -2.27 -6.49
C CYS A 41 -3.07 -2.59 -5.48
N ALA A 42 -4.11 -1.76 -5.37
CA ALA A 42 -5.16 -1.92 -4.35
C ALA A 42 -6.56 -2.17 -4.90
N GLY A 43 -6.78 -2.14 -6.23
CA GLY A 43 -8.10 -2.32 -6.82
C GLY A 43 -9.09 -1.18 -6.48
N LEU A 44 -8.58 -0.01 -6.06
CA LEU A 44 -9.38 1.13 -5.60
C LEU A 44 -9.75 2.06 -6.75
N PHE A 45 -10.72 1.61 -7.55
CA PHE A 45 -11.29 2.37 -8.67
C PHE A 45 -12.25 3.46 -8.18
N THR A 46 -11.70 4.63 -7.85
CA THR A 46 -12.44 5.75 -7.22
C THR A 46 -13.64 6.25 -8.03
N GLN A 47 -13.64 6.07 -9.35
CA GLN A 47 -14.76 6.39 -10.24
C GLN A 47 -16.06 5.64 -9.86
N TYR A 48 -15.95 4.48 -9.22
CA TYR A 48 -17.12 3.69 -8.81
C TYR A 48 -17.67 4.09 -7.45
N ILE A 49 -16.97 4.89 -6.64
CA ILE A 49 -17.40 5.25 -5.27
C ILE A 49 -18.82 5.82 -5.26
N PHE A 50 -19.13 6.72 -6.20
CA PHE A 50 -20.44 7.40 -6.26
C PHE A 50 -21.38 6.85 -7.32
N VAL A 51 -20.86 6.08 -8.29
CA VAL A 51 -21.64 5.55 -9.42
C VAL A 51 -22.16 4.14 -9.13
N ASP A 52 -21.29 3.27 -8.58
CA ASP A 52 -21.62 1.89 -8.23
C ASP A 52 -20.81 1.47 -6.98
N PRO A 53 -21.25 1.92 -5.79
CA PRO A 53 -20.51 1.67 -4.54
C PRO A 53 -20.38 0.18 -4.22
N LEU A 54 -21.34 -0.65 -4.65
CA LEU A 54 -21.27 -2.09 -4.46
C LEU A 54 -20.19 -2.73 -5.33
N ARG A 55 -19.98 -2.23 -6.54
CA ARG A 55 -18.85 -2.65 -7.39
C ARG A 55 -17.53 -2.15 -6.81
N PHE A 56 -17.46 -0.92 -6.33
CA PHE A 56 -16.27 -0.41 -5.65
C PHE A 56 -15.87 -1.30 -4.48
N LEU A 57 -16.81 -1.63 -3.58
CA LEU A 57 -16.54 -2.48 -2.42
C LEU A 57 -16.15 -3.92 -2.81
N ARG A 58 -16.70 -4.46 -3.91
CA ARG A 58 -16.30 -5.76 -4.44
C ARG A 58 -14.85 -5.72 -4.93
N LEU A 59 -14.52 -4.75 -5.78
CA LEU A 59 -13.16 -4.61 -6.33
C LEU A 59 -12.11 -4.34 -5.25
N ALA A 60 -12.44 -3.54 -4.23
CA ALA A 60 -11.57 -3.29 -3.09
C ALA A 60 -11.31 -4.54 -2.23
N ALA A 61 -12.22 -5.52 -2.24
CA ALA A 61 -12.10 -6.77 -1.48
C ALA A 61 -11.45 -7.91 -2.29
N ASP A 62 -11.43 -7.81 -3.62
CA ASP A 62 -10.88 -8.82 -4.52
C ASP A 62 -9.35 -8.66 -4.69
N ALA A 63 -8.73 -9.61 -5.40
CA ALA A 63 -7.31 -9.52 -5.74
C ALA A 63 -7.05 -8.32 -6.67
N PRO A 64 -5.99 -7.54 -6.42
CA PRO A 64 -5.68 -6.35 -7.21
C PRO A 64 -5.13 -6.73 -8.59
N PRO A 65 -5.14 -5.79 -9.56
CA PRO A 65 -4.54 -6.01 -10.88
C PRO A 65 -3.07 -6.44 -10.82
N LEU A 66 -2.28 -5.82 -9.94
CA LEU A 66 -0.88 -6.17 -9.71
C LEU A 66 -0.71 -6.87 -8.35
N GLN A 67 -0.20 -8.10 -8.40
CA GLN A 67 0.10 -8.92 -7.24
C GLN A 67 1.59 -9.19 -7.19
N PHE A 68 2.23 -8.75 -6.09
CA PHE A 68 3.67 -8.85 -5.94
C PHE A 68 4.10 -10.06 -5.10
N GLY A 69 3.16 -10.75 -4.44
CA GLY A 69 3.49 -11.80 -3.48
C GLY A 69 3.98 -11.23 -2.14
N THR A 70 4.55 -12.11 -1.31
CA THR A 70 4.92 -11.80 0.08
C THR A 70 6.44 -11.77 0.31
N GLU A 71 7.22 -12.30 -0.63
CA GLU A 71 8.66 -12.45 -0.52
C GLU A 71 9.33 -11.09 -0.32
N GLY A 72 10.15 -10.96 0.74
CA GLY A 72 10.90 -9.74 1.06
C GLY A 72 10.16 -8.71 1.90
N PHE A 73 8.85 -8.89 2.12
CA PHE A 73 8.09 -8.04 3.05
C PHE A 73 8.32 -8.46 4.51
N ALA A 74 8.38 -7.48 5.41
CA ALA A 74 8.54 -7.70 6.84
C ALA A 74 7.37 -8.52 7.41
N PRO A 75 7.62 -9.56 8.23
CA PRO A 75 6.56 -10.37 8.82
C PRO A 75 5.53 -9.58 9.64
N SER A 76 5.89 -8.40 10.15
CA SER A 76 5.01 -7.51 10.89
C SER A 76 3.90 -6.87 10.04
N VAL A 77 4.04 -6.86 8.71
CA VAL A 77 3.06 -6.27 7.78
C VAL A 77 2.39 -7.32 6.88
N LEU A 78 2.75 -8.60 7.02
CA LEU A 78 2.18 -9.71 6.26
C LEU A 78 0.84 -10.17 6.86
N ASP A 79 -0.24 -9.61 6.33
CA ASP A 79 -1.61 -10.01 6.66
C ASP A 79 -2.15 -11.11 5.72
N ASP A 80 -2.05 -10.88 4.41
CA ASP A 80 -2.49 -11.79 3.36
C ASP A 80 -1.37 -12.05 2.31
N PHE A 81 -1.73 -12.66 1.18
CA PHE A 81 -0.80 -12.93 0.08
C PHE A 81 -0.44 -11.68 -0.76
N ASN A 82 -1.03 -10.52 -0.45
CA ASN A 82 -0.92 -9.28 -1.21
C ASN A 82 -0.64 -8.07 -0.28
N PRO A 83 0.47 -8.06 0.48
CA PRO A 83 0.78 -6.98 1.43
C PRO A 83 0.85 -5.58 0.78
N ALA A 84 1.27 -5.51 -0.49
CA ALA A 84 1.27 -4.28 -1.27
C ALA A 84 -0.13 -3.66 -1.41
N ARG A 85 -1.19 -4.48 -1.49
CA ARG A 85 -2.58 -4.06 -1.62
C ARG A 85 -3.02 -3.24 -0.43
N HIS A 86 -2.86 -3.81 0.76
CA HIS A 86 -3.21 -3.19 2.03
C HIS A 86 -2.41 -1.91 2.24
N TYR A 87 -1.10 -1.99 2.06
CA TYR A 87 -0.22 -0.84 2.20
C TYR A 87 -0.66 0.32 1.28
N VAL A 88 -0.88 0.07 -0.01
CA VAL A 88 -1.26 1.11 -0.97
C VAL A 88 -2.67 1.65 -0.71
N ALA A 89 -3.61 0.80 -0.30
CA ALA A 89 -4.94 1.25 0.12
C ALA A 89 -4.83 2.31 1.23
N PHE A 90 -3.99 2.07 2.23
CA PHE A 90 -3.80 3.01 3.33
C PHE A 90 -2.92 4.22 2.97
N VAL A 91 -2.03 4.11 1.97
CA VAL A 91 -1.38 5.28 1.34
C VAL A 91 -2.42 6.21 0.73
N LEU A 92 -3.39 5.66 -0.03
CA LEU A 92 -4.48 6.45 -0.62
C LEU A 92 -5.31 7.14 0.48
N VAL A 93 -5.68 6.42 1.52
CA VAL A 93 -6.45 6.97 2.66
C VAL A 93 -5.66 8.09 3.35
N GLY A 94 -4.39 7.88 3.67
CA GLY A 94 -3.54 8.88 4.34
C GLY A 94 -3.19 10.09 3.47
N PHE A 95 -3.24 9.93 2.14
CA PHE A 95 -3.08 11.04 1.21
C PHE A 95 -4.27 12.00 1.26
N TRP A 96 -5.50 11.47 1.23
CA TRP A 96 -6.71 12.29 1.18
C TRP A 96 -7.18 12.78 2.55
N LEU A 97 -7.14 11.91 3.57
CA LEU A 97 -7.73 12.21 4.88
C LEU A 97 -6.72 12.78 5.88
N PRO A 98 -7.14 13.71 6.76
CA PRO A 98 -6.42 14.04 7.96
C PRO A 98 -6.18 12.80 8.83
N ARG A 99 -5.04 12.77 9.53
CA ARG A 99 -4.56 11.58 10.28
C ARG A 99 -5.61 10.94 11.19
N LEU A 100 -6.39 11.73 11.94
CA LEU A 100 -7.41 11.19 12.84
C LEU A 100 -8.53 10.47 12.08
N LEU A 101 -8.98 11.03 10.96
CA LEU A 101 -10.01 10.41 10.12
C LEU A 101 -9.46 9.17 9.40
N ALA A 102 -8.20 9.23 8.93
CA ALA A 102 -7.54 8.08 8.33
C ALA A 102 -7.42 6.90 9.30
N ILE A 103 -7.05 7.17 10.56
CA ILE A 103 -7.02 6.14 11.61
C ILE A 103 -8.43 5.61 11.90
N GLY A 104 -9.42 6.49 12.01
CA GLY A 104 -10.82 6.07 12.18
C GLY A 104 -11.29 5.15 11.04
N PHE A 105 -10.93 5.48 9.80
CA PHE A 105 -11.23 4.66 8.63
C PHE A 105 -10.55 3.29 8.69
N LEU A 106 -9.26 3.22 9.07
CA LEU A 106 -8.54 1.96 9.28
C LEU A 106 -9.27 1.04 10.26
N TYR A 107 -9.68 1.56 11.42
CA TYR A 107 -10.42 0.76 12.39
C TYR A 107 -11.81 0.35 11.89
N LEU A 108 -12.51 1.23 11.15
CA LEU A 108 -13.80 0.91 10.57
C LEU A 108 -13.69 -0.21 9.52
N TRP A 109 -12.64 -0.18 8.70
CA TRP A 109 -12.35 -1.22 7.72
C TRP A 109 -12.08 -2.55 8.39
N GLU A 110 -11.25 -2.57 9.44
CA GLU A 110 -10.97 -3.79 10.21
C GLU A 110 -12.20 -4.33 10.93
N ILE A 111 -13.07 -3.47 11.47
CA ILE A 111 -14.35 -3.89 12.07
C ILE A 111 -15.27 -4.52 11.00
N ALA A 112 -15.34 -3.92 9.81
CA ALA A 112 -16.11 -4.49 8.71
C ALA A 112 -15.54 -5.84 8.25
N GLY A 113 -14.21 -5.95 8.17
CA GLY A 113 -13.49 -7.19 7.92
C GLY A 113 -13.78 -8.25 8.99
N PHE A 114 -13.72 -7.90 10.27
CA PHE A 114 -14.03 -8.78 11.39
C PHE A 114 -15.43 -9.38 11.28
N ILE A 115 -16.43 -8.56 10.94
CA ILE A 115 -17.81 -9.03 10.74
C ILE A 115 -17.89 -9.96 9.51
N ARG A 116 -17.27 -9.55 8.39
CA ARG A 116 -17.29 -10.29 7.12
C ARG A 116 -16.60 -11.65 7.21
N TYR A 117 -15.47 -11.73 7.90
CA TYR A 117 -14.61 -12.90 8.02
C TYR A 117 -14.81 -13.66 9.34
N ARG A 118 -15.98 -13.47 10.00
CA ARG A 118 -16.44 -14.26 11.17
C ARG A 118 -15.48 -14.22 12.37
N GLY A 119 -15.00 -13.02 12.71
CA GLY A 119 -14.22 -12.78 13.92
C GLY A 119 -12.71 -12.74 13.70
N HIS A 120 -12.25 -12.57 12.46
CA HIS A 120 -10.83 -12.39 12.16
C HIS A 120 -10.44 -10.92 12.33
N TRP A 121 -9.48 -10.65 13.20
CA TRP A 121 -8.89 -9.31 13.41
C TRP A 121 -7.40 -9.36 13.09
N SER A 122 -6.89 -8.42 12.29
CA SER A 122 -5.48 -8.40 11.94
C SER A 122 -4.71 -7.26 12.61
N ALA A 123 -3.93 -7.62 13.63
CA ALA A 123 -2.96 -6.68 14.18
C ALA A 123 -1.90 -6.24 13.15
N ARG A 124 -1.62 -7.09 12.16
CA ARG A 124 -0.63 -6.79 11.10
C ARG A 124 -1.20 -5.80 10.09
N ASP A 125 -2.49 -5.92 9.76
CA ASP A 125 -3.15 -4.94 8.90
C ASP A 125 -3.23 -3.56 9.58
N ILE A 126 -3.48 -3.51 10.89
CA ILE A 126 -3.39 -2.25 11.66
C ILE A 126 -1.98 -1.64 11.59
N VAL A 127 -0.91 -2.45 11.69
CA VAL A 127 0.47 -1.95 11.57
C VAL A 127 0.73 -1.44 10.15
N CYS A 128 0.42 -2.26 9.14
CA CYS A 128 0.57 -1.92 7.73
C CYS A 128 -0.19 -0.63 7.38
N GLY A 129 -1.44 -0.51 7.84
CA GLY A 129 -2.27 0.64 7.57
C GLY A 129 -1.80 1.91 8.25
N ARG A 130 -1.23 1.83 9.45
CA ARG A 130 -0.60 3.00 10.09
C ARG A 130 0.61 3.51 9.31
N ILE A 131 1.44 2.60 8.79
CA ILE A 131 2.58 2.93 7.93
C ILE A 131 2.08 3.58 6.64
N GLY A 132 1.13 2.94 5.95
CA GLY A 132 0.51 3.46 4.73
C GLY A 132 -0.07 4.87 4.92
N ILE A 133 -0.84 5.09 5.99
CA ILE A 133 -1.42 6.41 6.31
C ILE A 133 -0.33 7.47 6.48
N ALA A 134 0.73 7.15 7.23
CA ALA A 134 1.83 8.08 7.44
C ALA A 134 2.56 8.42 6.13
N HIS A 135 2.78 7.41 5.28
CA HIS A 135 3.43 7.58 3.99
C HIS A 135 2.56 8.38 3.00
N GLY A 136 1.24 8.15 2.97
CA GLY A 136 0.30 8.96 2.18
C GLY A 136 0.35 10.44 2.54
N ALA A 137 0.44 10.75 3.84
CA ALA A 137 0.62 12.12 4.31
C ALA A 137 1.99 12.73 3.94
N TRP A 138 3.02 11.91 3.78
CA TRP A 138 4.32 12.34 3.24
C TRP A 138 4.25 12.59 1.74
N VAL A 139 3.66 11.69 0.96
CA VAL A 139 3.46 11.86 -0.49
C VAL A 139 2.67 13.11 -0.80
N ARG A 140 1.63 13.41 -0.03
CA ARG A 140 0.86 14.66 -0.15
C ARG A 140 1.74 15.91 -0.03
N ARG A 141 2.75 15.88 0.84
CA ARG A 141 3.60 17.04 1.16
C ARG A 141 4.84 17.13 0.28
N ALA A 142 5.43 16.00 -0.07
CA ALA A 142 6.75 15.92 -0.71
C ALA A 142 6.71 15.36 -2.14
N GLY A 143 5.55 14.89 -2.61
CA GLY A 143 5.37 14.31 -3.94
C GLY A 143 5.65 12.81 -4.02
N PRO A 144 5.53 12.20 -5.23
CA PRO A 144 5.62 10.75 -5.43
C PRO A 144 6.96 10.12 -5.08
N LEU A 145 8.05 10.85 -5.31
CA LEU A 145 9.42 10.32 -5.24
C LEU A 145 9.85 9.89 -3.84
N VAL A 146 9.14 10.29 -2.78
CA VAL A 146 9.45 9.83 -1.42
C VAL A 146 8.92 8.42 -1.14
N LEU A 147 7.86 7.98 -1.83
CA LEU A 147 7.17 6.73 -1.47
C LEU A 147 8.04 5.47 -1.60
N PRO A 148 8.87 5.29 -2.65
CA PRO A 148 9.73 4.12 -2.76
C PRO A 148 10.73 4.00 -1.59
N GLY A 149 11.35 5.12 -1.20
CA GLY A 149 12.30 5.14 -0.08
C GLY A 149 11.64 4.86 1.27
N LEU A 150 10.43 5.41 1.49
CA LEU A 150 9.63 5.14 2.68
C LEU A 150 9.21 3.65 2.74
N ALA A 151 8.74 3.09 1.63
CA ALA A 151 8.39 1.67 1.53
C ALA A 151 9.60 0.77 1.82
N ALA A 152 10.75 1.02 1.19
CA ALA A 152 12.00 0.30 1.42
C ALA A 152 12.43 0.32 2.89
N ALA A 153 12.25 1.45 3.58
CA ALA A 153 12.67 1.60 4.96
C ALA A 153 11.78 0.84 5.97
N GLU A 154 10.45 0.80 5.74
CA GLU A 154 9.50 0.31 6.75
C GLU A 154 8.84 -1.04 6.41
N LEU A 155 8.85 -1.46 5.14
CA LEU A 155 8.19 -2.69 4.70
C LEU A 155 9.16 -3.84 4.40
N ALA A 156 10.46 -3.57 4.28
CA ALA A 156 11.45 -4.61 3.99
C ALA A 156 11.69 -5.52 5.21
N ASP A 157 11.80 -6.83 4.98
CA ASP A 157 12.29 -7.76 6.00
C ASP A 157 13.78 -7.51 6.29
N ARG A 158 14.06 -6.84 7.41
CA ARG A 158 15.42 -6.53 7.85
C ARG A 158 16.21 -7.76 8.31
N HIS A 159 15.56 -8.89 8.53
CA HIS A 159 16.22 -10.16 8.88
C HIS A 159 16.57 -10.99 7.64
N ALA A 160 15.99 -10.68 6.48
CA ALA A 160 16.31 -11.32 5.21
C ALA A 160 17.53 -10.68 4.50
N GLN A 161 18.01 -9.53 4.97
CA GLN A 161 19.28 -8.98 4.48
C GLN A 161 20.43 -9.81 5.06
N PRO A 162 21.31 -10.41 4.24
CA PRO A 162 22.56 -10.94 4.76
C PRO A 162 23.26 -9.78 5.44
N ILE A 163 23.71 -10.01 6.67
CA ILE A 163 24.54 -9.07 7.42
C ILE A 163 25.83 -8.88 6.62
N SER A 164 25.85 -7.95 5.67
CA SER A 164 27.09 -7.34 5.17
C SER A 164 27.54 -6.36 6.24
N ARG A 165 28.00 -6.92 7.36
CA ARG A 165 28.93 -6.24 8.24
C ARG A 165 30.29 -6.29 7.55
N LEU A 166 30.89 -5.10 7.47
CA LEU A 166 32.27 -4.74 7.13
C LEU A 166 32.46 -4.28 5.68
#